data_AF-A0A7X7VYM9-F1
#
_entry.id   AF-A0A7X7VYM9-F1
#
_cell.length_a   1.000
_cell.length_b   1.000
_cell.length_c   1.000
_cell.angle_alpha   90.00
_cell.angle_beta   90.00
_cell.angle_gamma   90.00
#
_symmetry.space_group_name_H-M   'P 1'
#
loop_
_entity.id
_entity.type
_entity.pdbx_description
1 polymer ?
#
loop_
_entity_poly.entity_id
_entity_poly.type
_entity_poly.pdbx_seq_one_letter_code
_entity_poly.pdbx_strand_id
1 'polypeptide(L)'
;MGSSKIIYEKAGEALYSYEHPSGLKAFVIPRPGYLKKYAAFATNYGSIDNEFIIPGETDVTRVPDGIAHFLEHKLFEQKDGNVMEKFSRLGSNPNAYTSFNKTVYLFSCTDRFDENFRLLLDYVRNPYITPESVENEKGIIGQEILMYQDNPDWKVHFNLLKAMYEKHPVRIDIAGTIDSISRIDRETLYKCYNTFYHPSNMIVLAVGDVDPENVFRMVESTIPHNKPRAPVNRIYPEEKAAVHSEFIEERLAVSIPMFRIGHKGSFFGEKGIGLLMYEVAVKLALELLAGRSSELYEQLYGEGMINSSFGTDVSVEKQYAFSILGGESPDPLQVRDRFCRALEEAKKKGLDRSACERL
;
A
#
# COMPACT_ATOMS: atom_id res chain seq x y z
N MET A 1 -5.31 15.08 -28.13
CA MET A 1 -4.99 15.03 -26.68
C MET A 1 -3.50 15.31 -26.54
N GLY A 2 -3.09 16.14 -25.58
CA GLY A 2 -1.67 16.40 -25.33
C GLY A 2 -1.07 15.25 -24.52
N SER A 3 -0.66 14.16 -25.18
CA SER A 3 0.06 13.05 -24.55
C SER A 3 1.57 13.32 -24.58
N SER A 4 2.29 12.80 -23.58
CA SER A 4 3.76 12.83 -23.51
C SER A 4 4.32 11.42 -23.43
N LYS A 5 5.59 11.26 -23.82
CA LYS A 5 6.28 9.97 -23.88
C LYS A 5 7.66 10.08 -23.25
N ILE A 6 7.97 9.14 -22.36
CA ILE A 6 9.30 8.96 -21.77
C ILE A 6 9.81 7.57 -22.19
N ILE A 7 11.06 7.50 -22.63
CA ILE A 7 11.72 6.24 -23.02
C ILE A 7 12.74 5.87 -21.93
N TYR A 8 12.62 4.65 -21.41
CA TYR A 8 13.56 4.07 -20.48
C TYR A 8 14.45 3.08 -21.23
N GLU A 9 15.53 3.59 -21.85
CA GLU A 9 16.40 2.83 -22.74
C GLU A 9 16.98 1.56 -22.09
N LYS A 10 17.41 1.65 -20.82
CA LYS A 10 17.97 0.51 -20.07
C LYS A 10 16.97 -0.63 -19.86
N ALA A 11 15.68 -0.30 -19.75
CA ALA A 11 14.63 -1.28 -19.58
C ALA A 11 14.02 -1.73 -20.93
N GLY A 12 14.30 -0.99 -22.03
CA GLY A 12 13.64 -1.21 -23.31
C GLY A 12 12.16 -0.83 -23.29
N GLU A 13 11.77 0.14 -22.46
CA GLU A 13 10.35 0.45 -22.19
C GLU A 13 9.99 1.89 -22.54
N ALA A 14 8.72 2.14 -22.84
CA ALA A 14 8.17 3.47 -22.99
C ALA A 14 6.98 3.68 -22.05
N LEU A 15 6.96 4.83 -21.38
CA LEU A 15 5.84 5.32 -20.59
C LEU A 15 5.17 6.44 -21.35
N TYR A 16 3.89 6.27 -21.64
CA TYR A 16 3.02 7.29 -22.18
C TYR A 16 2.21 7.90 -21.04
N SER A 17 2.05 9.20 -21.04
CA SER A 17 1.25 9.91 -20.03
C SER A 17 0.28 10.90 -20.66
N TYR A 18 -0.88 11.02 -20.04
CA TYR A 18 -1.93 11.99 -20.37
C TYR A 18 -2.46 12.60 -19.08
N GLU A 19 -2.62 13.92 -19.06
CA GLU A 19 -3.27 14.64 -17.96
C GLU A 19 -4.65 15.12 -18.43
N HIS A 20 -5.70 14.53 -17.85
CA HIS A 20 -7.07 14.91 -18.14
C HIS A 20 -7.38 16.29 -17.54
N PRO A 21 -8.28 17.11 -18.13
CA PRO A 21 -8.65 18.43 -17.58
C PRO A 21 -9.13 18.45 -16.13
N SER A 22 -9.55 17.30 -15.58
CA SER A 22 -9.91 17.13 -14.17
C SER A 22 -8.74 16.96 -13.20
N GLY A 23 -7.51 16.89 -13.72
CA GLY A 23 -6.28 16.63 -12.97
C GLY A 23 -5.95 15.14 -12.81
N LEU A 24 -6.77 14.23 -13.37
CA LEU A 24 -6.44 12.80 -13.40
C LEU A 24 -5.23 12.56 -14.29
N LYS A 25 -4.24 11.83 -13.77
CA LYS A 25 -3.07 11.40 -14.53
C LYS A 25 -3.28 9.97 -15.01
N ALA A 26 -3.23 9.78 -16.32
CA ALA A 26 -3.30 8.49 -16.97
C ALA A 26 -1.92 8.09 -17.50
N PHE A 27 -1.54 6.84 -17.26
CA PHE A 27 -0.26 6.26 -17.65
C PHE A 27 -0.47 4.98 -18.44
N VAL A 28 0.30 4.79 -19.52
CA VAL A 28 0.27 3.56 -20.32
C VAL A 28 1.68 3.07 -20.56
N ILE A 29 1.90 1.79 -20.30
CA ILE A 29 3.16 1.09 -20.58
C ILE A 29 2.88 -0.04 -21.58
N PRO A 30 3.05 0.20 -22.89
CA PRO A 30 2.84 -0.82 -23.91
C PRO A 30 3.82 -1.98 -23.77
N ARG A 31 3.29 -3.19 -23.95
CA ARG A 31 4.02 -4.46 -24.02
C ARG A 31 3.50 -5.27 -25.23
N PRO A 32 3.89 -4.90 -26.46
CA PRO A 32 3.43 -5.60 -27.66
C PRO A 32 3.71 -7.10 -27.58
N GLY A 33 2.72 -7.92 -27.96
CA GLY A 33 2.81 -9.38 -27.93
C GLY A 33 2.55 -10.03 -26.56
N TYR A 34 2.36 -9.25 -25.48
CA TYR A 34 1.96 -9.81 -24.20
C TYR A 34 0.47 -10.13 -24.20
N LEU A 35 0.13 -11.40 -23.92
CA LEU A 35 -1.26 -11.84 -23.85
C LEU A 35 -2.01 -11.17 -22.69
N LYS A 36 -1.41 -11.19 -21.49
CA LYS A 36 -1.99 -10.62 -20.28
C LYS A 36 -1.85 -9.10 -20.28
N LYS A 37 -2.96 -8.42 -20.06
CA LYS A 37 -3.09 -6.97 -19.89
C LYS A 37 -3.56 -6.68 -18.48
N TYR A 38 -3.18 -5.54 -17.96
CA TYR A 38 -3.41 -5.12 -16.59
C TYR A 38 -3.81 -3.64 -16.57
N ALA A 39 -4.77 -3.29 -15.73
CA ALA A 39 -5.06 -1.89 -15.43
C ALA A 39 -5.35 -1.69 -13.95
N ALA A 40 -5.02 -0.50 -13.46
CA ALA A 40 -5.29 -0.08 -12.09
C ALA A 40 -5.76 1.37 -12.05
N PHE A 41 -6.73 1.65 -11.19
CA PHE A 41 -7.23 2.97 -10.84
C PHE A 41 -7.00 3.19 -9.35
N ALA A 42 -6.09 4.09 -9.01
CA ALA A 42 -5.64 4.29 -7.64
C ALA A 42 -6.00 5.67 -7.14
N THR A 43 -6.42 5.75 -5.88
CA THR A 43 -6.55 7.00 -5.13
C THR A 43 -5.41 7.14 -4.13
N ASN A 44 -4.91 8.37 -3.99
CA ASN A 44 -3.97 8.72 -2.94
C ASN A 44 -4.75 8.94 -1.63
N TYR A 45 -5.22 7.85 -1.05
CA TYR A 45 -5.95 7.79 0.21
C TYR A 45 -5.83 6.40 0.79
N GLY A 46 -5.36 6.29 2.03
CA GLY A 46 -5.17 5.00 2.69
C GLY A 46 -5.53 5.06 4.17
N SER A 47 -5.20 4.00 4.91
CA SER A 47 -5.61 3.86 6.31
C SER A 47 -5.08 4.94 7.26
N ILE A 48 -3.97 5.61 6.92
CA ILE A 48 -3.37 6.64 7.79
C ILE A 48 -4.02 8.02 7.65
N ASP A 49 -4.91 8.21 6.68
CA ASP A 49 -5.54 9.50 6.37
C ASP A 49 -6.85 9.68 7.17
N ASN A 50 -6.76 9.59 8.50
CA ASN A 50 -7.92 9.64 9.40
C ASN A 50 -8.22 11.05 9.97
N GLU A 51 -7.33 12.03 9.75
CA GLU A 51 -7.53 13.44 10.12
C GLU A 51 -7.09 14.37 8.96
N PHE A 52 -7.97 15.26 8.52
CA PHE A 52 -7.73 16.13 7.36
C PHE A 52 -8.66 17.35 7.31
N ILE A 53 -8.31 18.35 6.51
CA ILE A 53 -9.18 19.47 6.15
C ILE A 53 -9.60 19.30 4.69
N ILE A 54 -10.92 19.31 4.48
CA ILE A 54 -11.53 19.17 3.15
C ILE A 54 -11.20 20.42 2.32
N PRO A 55 -10.83 20.28 1.03
CA PRO A 55 -10.55 21.44 0.17
C PRO A 55 -11.72 22.44 0.14
N GLY A 56 -11.46 23.68 0.57
CA GLY A 56 -12.46 24.76 0.64
C GLY A 56 -13.12 24.92 2.01
N GLU A 57 -12.82 24.04 2.96
CA GLU A 57 -13.26 24.14 4.36
C GLU A 57 -12.09 24.56 5.28
N THR A 58 -12.42 24.93 6.52
CA THR A 58 -11.45 25.28 7.56
C THR A 58 -11.43 24.29 8.71
N ASP A 59 -12.52 23.56 8.90
CA ASP A 59 -12.69 22.68 10.06
C ASP A 59 -11.96 21.36 9.84
N VAL A 60 -11.36 20.87 10.93
CA VAL A 60 -10.68 19.58 10.94
C VAL A 60 -11.74 18.48 10.94
N THR A 61 -11.67 17.60 9.95
CA THR A 61 -12.45 16.37 9.89
C THR A 61 -11.64 15.23 10.46
N ARG A 62 -12.23 14.50 11.41
CA ARG A 62 -11.73 13.22 11.92
C ARG A 62 -12.69 12.12 11.56
N VAL A 63 -12.16 10.98 11.13
CA VAL A 63 -12.95 9.81 10.71
C VAL A 63 -12.43 8.56 11.42
N PRO A 64 -13.29 7.54 11.65
CA PRO A 64 -12.87 6.31 12.31
C PRO A 64 -11.82 5.55 11.48
N ASP A 65 -10.86 4.91 12.16
CA ASP A 65 -9.90 4.01 11.50
C ASP A 65 -10.62 2.87 10.77
N GLY A 66 -10.07 2.44 9.64
CA GLY A 66 -10.67 1.43 8.77
C GLY A 66 -11.55 2.01 7.66
N ILE A 67 -11.83 3.31 7.64
CA ILE A 67 -12.75 3.90 6.64
C ILE A 67 -12.25 3.83 5.18
N ALA A 68 -10.94 3.89 4.94
CA ALA A 68 -10.39 3.75 3.59
C ALA A 68 -10.61 2.33 3.05
N HIS A 69 -10.36 1.33 3.90
CA HIS A 69 -10.62 -0.08 3.63
C HIS A 69 -12.13 -0.36 3.49
N PHE A 70 -12.96 0.25 4.35
CA PHE A 70 -14.41 0.14 4.26
C PHE A 70 -14.93 0.67 2.91
N LEU A 71 -14.41 1.82 2.45
CA LEU A 71 -14.75 2.35 1.14
C LEU A 71 -14.36 1.37 0.01
N GLU A 72 -13.18 0.76 0.09
CA GLU A 72 -12.75 -0.26 -0.87
C GLU A 72 -13.82 -1.35 -1.08
N HIS A 73 -14.33 -1.91 0.01
CA HIS A 73 -15.41 -2.90 -0.04
C HIS A 73 -16.67 -2.34 -0.69
N LYS A 74 -17.09 -1.14 -0.26
CA LYS A 74 -18.35 -0.55 -0.73
C LYS A 74 -18.36 -0.19 -2.22
N LEU A 75 -17.22 0.11 -2.82
CA LEU A 75 -17.20 0.51 -4.24
C LEU A 75 -17.55 -0.65 -5.19
N PHE A 76 -17.38 -1.91 -4.76
CA PHE A 76 -17.77 -3.08 -5.57
C PHE A 76 -19.28 -3.31 -5.64
N GLU A 77 -20.05 -2.77 -4.69
CA GLU A 77 -21.50 -2.86 -4.70
C GLU A 77 -22.09 -1.77 -5.62
N GLN A 78 -22.91 -2.19 -6.57
CA GLN A 78 -23.62 -1.30 -7.49
C GLN A 78 -25.11 -1.63 -7.47
N LYS A 79 -25.93 -0.65 -7.85
CA LYS A 79 -27.41 -0.78 -7.86
C LYS A 79 -27.91 -1.95 -8.72
N ASP A 80 -27.16 -2.30 -9.75
CA ASP A 80 -27.46 -3.37 -10.72
C ASP A 80 -26.64 -4.64 -10.49
N GLY A 81 -26.00 -4.80 -9.33
CA GLY A 81 -25.30 -6.02 -8.89
C GLY A 81 -23.82 -5.82 -8.58
N ASN A 82 -23.13 -6.93 -8.28
CA ASN A 82 -21.72 -6.91 -7.88
C ASN A 82 -20.78 -6.73 -9.08
N VAL A 83 -19.83 -5.80 -8.97
CA VAL A 83 -18.86 -5.49 -10.05
C VAL A 83 -17.89 -6.64 -10.32
N MET A 84 -17.54 -7.44 -9.32
CA MET A 84 -16.67 -8.61 -9.48
C MET A 84 -17.28 -9.64 -10.45
N GLU A 85 -18.60 -9.83 -10.41
CA GLU A 85 -19.31 -10.69 -11.36
C GLU A 85 -19.28 -10.12 -12.78
N LYS A 86 -19.41 -8.80 -12.92
CA LYS A 86 -19.34 -8.13 -14.22
C LYS A 86 -17.96 -8.31 -14.86
N PHE A 87 -16.89 -8.16 -14.08
CA PHE A 87 -15.52 -8.47 -14.52
C PHE A 87 -15.36 -9.95 -14.89
N SER A 88 -15.87 -10.87 -14.07
CA SER A 88 -15.81 -12.31 -14.33
C SER A 88 -16.50 -12.69 -15.66
N ARG A 89 -17.65 -12.07 -15.98
CA ARG A 89 -18.34 -12.26 -17.28
C ARG A 89 -17.53 -11.77 -18.47
N LEU A 90 -16.64 -10.80 -18.26
CA LEU A 90 -15.70 -10.31 -19.27
C LEU A 90 -14.39 -11.13 -19.30
N GLY A 91 -14.29 -12.21 -18.51
CA GLY A 91 -13.12 -13.08 -18.49
C GLY A 91 -11.88 -12.45 -17.85
N SER A 92 -12.08 -11.48 -16.96
CA SER A 92 -10.98 -10.84 -16.21
C SER A 92 -10.93 -11.30 -14.75
N ASN A 93 -9.78 -11.08 -14.13
CA ASN A 93 -9.54 -11.30 -12.71
C ASN A 93 -9.40 -9.93 -12.03
N PRO A 94 -10.48 -9.42 -11.40
CA PRO A 94 -10.48 -8.16 -10.66
C PRO A 94 -9.92 -8.32 -9.25
N ASN A 95 -9.40 -7.23 -8.69
CA ASN A 95 -9.04 -7.14 -7.28
C ASN A 95 -9.09 -5.68 -6.82
N ALA A 96 -9.02 -5.48 -5.51
CA ALA A 96 -8.60 -4.21 -4.93
C ALA A 96 -7.75 -4.45 -3.68
N TYR A 97 -7.10 -3.40 -3.22
CA TYR A 97 -6.49 -3.40 -1.91
C TYR A 97 -6.33 -1.97 -1.39
N THR A 98 -6.33 -1.86 -0.08
CA THR A 98 -5.99 -0.65 0.66
C THR A 98 -4.66 -0.87 1.38
N SER A 99 -3.80 0.14 1.32
CA SER A 99 -2.55 0.21 2.07
C SER A 99 -2.58 1.45 2.98
N PHE A 100 -1.45 1.75 3.61
CA PHE A 100 -1.33 2.88 4.51
C PHE A 100 -1.66 4.21 3.82
N ASN A 101 -1.24 4.42 2.57
CA ASN A 101 -1.35 5.71 1.87
C ASN A 101 -2.16 5.69 0.56
N LYS A 102 -2.72 4.54 0.17
CA LYS A 102 -3.43 4.40 -1.12
C LYS A 102 -4.47 3.28 -1.09
N THR A 103 -5.48 3.42 -1.93
CA THR A 103 -6.43 2.36 -2.29
C THR A 103 -6.39 2.18 -3.80
N VAL A 104 -6.29 0.93 -4.25
CA VAL A 104 -6.08 0.58 -5.66
C VAL A 104 -7.13 -0.43 -6.10
N TYR A 105 -7.84 -0.09 -7.17
CA TYR A 105 -8.80 -0.96 -7.84
C TYR A 105 -8.17 -1.44 -9.15
N LEU A 106 -8.19 -2.73 -9.45
CA LEU A 106 -7.41 -3.28 -10.55
C LEU A 106 -8.06 -4.50 -11.18
N PHE A 107 -7.66 -4.81 -12.40
CA PHE A 107 -7.95 -6.10 -13.02
C PHE A 107 -6.81 -6.55 -13.91
N SER A 108 -6.80 -7.85 -14.20
CA SER A 108 -6.03 -8.38 -15.33
C SER A 108 -6.91 -9.22 -16.25
N CYS A 109 -6.64 -9.18 -17.54
CA CYS A 109 -7.38 -9.94 -18.56
C CYS A 109 -6.46 -10.38 -19.69
N THR A 110 -6.92 -11.29 -20.53
CA THR A 110 -6.24 -11.67 -21.79
C THR A 110 -6.92 -11.07 -23.01
N ASP A 111 -8.22 -10.79 -22.90
CA ASP A 111 -9.07 -10.25 -23.97
C ASP A 111 -10.03 -9.19 -23.40
N ARG A 112 -10.79 -8.51 -24.27
CA ARG A 112 -11.84 -7.53 -23.89
C ARG A 112 -11.33 -6.42 -22.98
N PHE A 113 -10.08 -5.99 -23.17
CA PHE A 113 -9.45 -4.98 -22.32
C PHE A 113 -10.28 -3.70 -22.25
N ASP A 114 -10.75 -3.23 -23.39
CA ASP A 114 -11.53 -2.01 -23.53
C ASP A 114 -12.85 -2.03 -22.74
N GLU A 115 -13.53 -3.18 -22.68
CA GLU A 115 -14.75 -3.33 -21.86
C GLU A 115 -14.43 -3.34 -20.36
N ASN A 116 -13.40 -4.09 -19.97
CA ASN A 116 -12.95 -4.16 -18.58
C ASN A 116 -12.44 -2.81 -18.08
N PHE A 117 -11.72 -2.07 -18.93
CA PHE A 117 -11.18 -0.76 -18.60
C PHE A 117 -12.29 0.28 -18.40
N ARG A 118 -13.30 0.30 -19.28
CA ARG A 118 -14.48 1.16 -19.08
C ARG A 118 -15.24 0.80 -17.82
N LEU A 119 -15.41 -0.50 -17.53
CA LEU A 119 -16.04 -0.96 -16.29
C LEU A 119 -15.27 -0.44 -15.06
N LEU A 120 -13.94 -0.59 -15.04
CA LEU A 120 -13.07 -0.07 -13.97
C LEU A 120 -13.25 1.45 -13.76
N LEU A 121 -13.21 2.22 -14.84
CA LEU A 121 -13.36 3.67 -14.77
C LEU A 121 -14.76 4.08 -14.27
N ASP A 122 -15.80 3.30 -14.57
CA ASP A 122 -17.19 3.60 -14.24
C ASP A 122 -17.56 3.28 -12.79
N TYR A 123 -17.20 2.11 -12.26
CA TYR A 123 -17.64 1.77 -10.91
C TYR A 123 -16.89 2.57 -9.84
N VAL A 124 -15.59 2.85 -10.06
CA VAL A 124 -14.76 3.56 -9.09
C VAL A 124 -15.26 4.99 -8.84
N ARG A 125 -15.93 5.58 -9.83
CA ARG A 125 -16.46 6.95 -9.78
C ARG A 125 -17.93 7.06 -9.37
N ASN A 126 -18.66 5.95 -9.32
CA ASN A 126 -20.10 5.91 -9.11
C ASN A 126 -20.43 4.97 -7.93
N PRO A 127 -20.13 5.38 -6.67
CA PRO A 127 -20.40 4.54 -5.51
C PRO A 127 -21.91 4.47 -5.21
N TYR A 128 -22.38 3.28 -4.85
CA TYR A 128 -23.75 3.04 -4.40
C TYR A 128 -23.74 2.57 -2.94
N ILE A 129 -23.90 3.51 -2.00
CA ILE A 129 -23.80 3.24 -0.56
C ILE A 129 -25.16 3.53 0.09
N THR A 130 -25.81 2.48 0.60
CA THR A 130 -27.07 2.58 1.36
C THR A 130 -26.81 2.33 2.85
N PRO A 131 -27.62 2.88 3.78
CA PRO A 131 -27.43 2.61 5.21
C PRO A 131 -27.48 1.11 5.54
N GLU A 132 -28.39 0.37 4.90
CA GLU A 132 -28.51 -1.09 5.04
C GLU A 132 -27.24 -1.82 4.58
N SER A 133 -26.70 -1.45 3.41
CA SER A 133 -25.47 -2.05 2.88
C SER A 133 -24.24 -1.77 3.77
N VAL A 134 -24.25 -0.68 4.54
CA VAL A 134 -23.18 -0.34 5.49
C VAL A 134 -23.26 -1.22 6.73
N GLU A 135 -24.45 -1.41 7.29
CA GLU A 135 -24.62 -2.29 8.47
C GLU A 135 -24.26 -3.74 8.16
N ASN A 136 -24.61 -4.23 6.97
CA ASN A 136 -24.19 -5.57 6.53
C ASN A 136 -22.66 -5.67 6.39
N GLU A 137 -22.02 -4.66 5.80
CA GLU A 137 -20.57 -4.67 5.57
C GLU A 137 -19.76 -4.61 6.87
N LYS A 138 -20.27 -3.91 7.91
CA LYS A 138 -19.64 -3.92 9.26
C LYS A 138 -19.45 -5.33 9.79
N GLY A 139 -20.42 -6.22 9.57
CA GLY A 139 -20.34 -7.63 9.97
C GLY A 139 -19.23 -8.37 9.23
N ILE A 140 -19.13 -8.16 7.91
CA ILE A 140 -18.13 -8.81 7.04
C ILE A 140 -16.72 -8.36 7.44
N ILE A 141 -16.46 -7.05 7.49
CA ILE A 141 -15.16 -6.50 7.88
C ILE A 141 -14.85 -6.87 9.34
N GLY A 142 -15.87 -6.95 10.21
CA GLY A 142 -15.70 -7.43 11.58
C GLY A 142 -15.14 -8.85 11.66
N GLN A 143 -15.62 -9.78 10.81
CA GLN A 143 -15.07 -11.14 10.73
C GLN A 143 -13.64 -11.15 10.17
N GLU A 144 -13.36 -10.29 9.18
CA GLU A 144 -12.02 -10.15 8.62
C GLU A 144 -11.00 -9.67 9.67
N ILE A 145 -11.37 -8.68 10.50
CA ILE A 145 -10.54 -8.21 11.61
C ILE A 145 -10.25 -9.34 12.59
N LEU A 146 -11.24 -10.18 12.92
CA LEU A 146 -11.03 -11.34 13.80
C LEU A 146 -10.08 -12.36 13.16
N MET A 147 -10.22 -12.62 11.85
CA MET A 147 -9.30 -13.49 11.11
C MET A 147 -7.86 -12.96 11.17
N TYR A 148 -7.65 -11.64 11.03
CA TYR A 148 -6.32 -11.04 11.19
C TYR A 148 -5.79 -11.11 12.62
N GLN A 149 -6.66 -11.05 13.62
CA GLN A 149 -6.27 -11.22 15.02
C GLN A 149 -5.76 -12.63 15.32
N ASP A 150 -6.26 -13.63 14.60
CA ASP A 150 -5.83 -15.02 14.69
C ASP A 150 -4.64 -15.35 13.77
N ASN A 151 -4.18 -14.42 12.94
CA ASN A 151 -3.03 -14.60 12.04
C ASN A 151 -1.71 -14.18 12.72
N PRO A 152 -0.80 -15.10 13.07
CA PRO A 152 0.42 -14.78 13.81
C PRO A 152 1.40 -13.86 13.05
N ASP A 153 1.54 -14.02 11.73
CA ASP A 153 2.38 -13.17 10.89
C ASP A 153 1.89 -11.71 10.90
N TRP A 154 0.57 -11.54 10.80
CA TRP A 154 -0.07 -10.22 10.83
C TRP A 154 0.06 -9.57 12.22
N LYS A 155 -0.19 -10.36 13.27
CA LYS A 155 -0.07 -9.93 14.66
C LYS A 155 1.33 -9.48 15.01
N VAL A 156 2.37 -10.25 14.67
CA VAL A 156 3.75 -9.86 14.96
C VAL A 156 4.17 -8.61 14.17
N HIS A 157 3.68 -8.44 12.95
CA HIS A 157 3.90 -7.23 12.16
C HIS A 157 3.31 -5.98 12.83
N PHE A 158 2.02 -6.00 13.20
CA PHE A 158 1.38 -4.86 13.85
C PHE A 158 1.85 -4.64 15.29
N ASN A 159 2.29 -5.68 16.00
CA ASN A 159 2.97 -5.52 17.29
C ASN A 159 4.28 -4.74 17.12
N LEU A 160 5.06 -5.02 16.07
CA LEU A 160 6.25 -4.22 15.77
C LEU A 160 5.89 -2.76 15.45
N LEU A 161 4.85 -2.50 14.65
CA LEU A 161 4.42 -1.14 14.34
C LEU A 161 3.95 -0.38 15.59
N LYS A 162 3.22 -1.05 16.51
CA LYS A 162 2.83 -0.50 17.81
C LYS A 162 4.03 -0.22 18.73
N ALA A 163 5.07 -1.05 18.67
CA ALA A 163 6.32 -0.84 19.39
C ALA A 163 7.09 0.37 18.81
N MET A 164 7.08 0.57 17.50
CA MET A 164 7.78 1.69 16.87
C MET A 164 7.04 3.03 17.02
N TYR A 165 5.72 3.06 16.85
CA TYR A 165 4.94 4.29 16.76
C TYR A 165 4.00 4.48 17.96
N GLU A 166 4.06 5.65 18.60
CA GLU A 166 3.22 5.99 19.76
C GLU A 166 1.86 6.51 19.30
N LYS A 167 1.84 7.41 18.32
CA LYS A 167 0.65 8.17 17.91
C LYS A 167 0.30 8.00 16.43
N HIS A 168 1.30 7.83 15.57
CA HIS A 168 1.10 7.79 14.12
C HIS A 168 0.14 6.64 13.72
N PRO A 169 -0.88 6.89 12.87
CA PRO A 169 -1.91 5.90 12.52
C PRO A 169 -1.39 4.61 11.88
N VAL A 170 -0.17 4.60 11.33
CA VAL A 170 0.49 3.39 10.80
C VAL A 170 0.57 2.23 11.80
N ARG A 171 0.47 2.52 13.12
CA ARG A 171 0.41 1.49 14.18
C ARG A 171 -0.92 0.73 14.25
N ILE A 172 -1.94 1.23 13.56
CA ILE A 172 -3.31 0.70 13.56
C ILE A 172 -3.48 -0.14 12.30
N ASP A 173 -4.18 -1.26 12.44
CA ASP A 173 -4.54 -2.12 11.33
C ASP A 173 -5.25 -1.33 10.22
N ILE A 174 -4.98 -1.68 8.97
CA ILE A 174 -5.60 -1.07 7.78
C ILE A 174 -7.13 -1.21 7.84
N ALA A 175 -7.63 -2.36 8.32
CA ALA A 175 -9.05 -2.61 8.51
C ALA A 175 -9.66 -1.85 9.72
N GLY A 176 -8.81 -1.25 10.57
CA GLY A 176 -9.21 -0.59 11.81
C GLY A 176 -9.47 -1.58 12.94
N THR A 177 -10.45 -1.28 13.78
CA THR A 177 -10.87 -2.10 14.92
C THR A 177 -12.37 -2.32 14.88
N ILE A 178 -12.87 -3.36 15.57
CA ILE A 178 -14.31 -3.59 15.71
C ILE A 178 -15.03 -2.34 16.21
N ASP A 179 -14.44 -1.63 17.18
CA ASP A 179 -14.98 -0.38 17.72
C ASP A 179 -14.99 0.75 16.67
N SER A 180 -13.88 0.97 15.95
CA SER A 180 -13.81 2.04 14.94
C SER A 180 -14.77 1.81 13.77
N ILE A 181 -14.84 0.58 13.23
CA ILE A 181 -15.74 0.28 12.10
C ILE A 181 -17.22 0.36 12.50
N SER A 182 -17.56 0.09 13.77
CA SER A 182 -18.94 0.21 14.26
C SER A 182 -19.48 1.64 14.16
N ARG A 183 -18.60 2.64 14.24
CA ARG A 183 -18.92 4.07 14.15
C ARG A 183 -18.97 4.62 12.73
N ILE A 184 -18.61 3.82 11.72
CA ILE A 184 -18.66 4.25 10.32
C ILE A 184 -20.12 4.26 9.86
N ASP A 185 -20.55 5.35 9.23
CA ASP A 185 -21.86 5.48 8.61
C ASP A 185 -21.75 5.91 7.14
N ARG A 186 -22.89 5.88 6.45
CA ARG A 186 -23.00 6.22 5.03
C ARG A 186 -22.51 7.66 4.75
N GLU A 187 -22.84 8.58 5.63
CA GLU A 187 -22.51 10.00 5.51
C GLU A 187 -21.00 10.21 5.58
N THR A 188 -20.32 9.53 6.50
CA THR A 188 -18.86 9.58 6.66
C THR A 188 -18.16 8.93 5.48
N LEU A 189 -18.69 7.82 4.95
CA LEU A 189 -18.18 7.18 3.73
C LEU A 189 -18.28 8.11 2.52
N TYR A 190 -19.45 8.71 2.27
CA TYR A 190 -19.60 9.68 1.17
C TYR A 190 -18.74 10.92 1.36
N LYS A 191 -18.55 11.39 2.60
CA LYS A 191 -17.64 12.50 2.90
C LYS A 191 -16.21 12.17 2.47
N CYS A 192 -15.70 11.00 2.86
CA CYS A 192 -14.36 10.57 2.48
C CYS A 192 -14.24 10.33 0.97
N TYR A 193 -15.22 9.66 0.37
CA TYR A 193 -15.28 9.45 -1.07
C TYR A 193 -15.21 10.79 -1.83
N ASN A 194 -16.09 11.74 -1.52
CA ASN A 194 -16.13 13.05 -2.20
C ASN A 194 -14.88 13.90 -1.98
N THR A 195 -14.12 13.63 -0.91
CA THR A 195 -12.87 14.32 -0.58
C THR A 195 -11.70 13.72 -1.35
N PHE A 196 -11.55 12.39 -1.33
CA PHE A 196 -10.34 11.72 -1.79
C PHE A 196 -10.45 11.08 -3.18
N TYR A 197 -11.65 10.75 -3.65
CA TYR A 197 -11.88 10.14 -4.97
C TYR A 197 -12.14 11.19 -6.05
N HIS A 198 -11.77 12.45 -5.80
CA HIS A 198 -11.73 13.44 -6.86
C HIS A 198 -10.61 13.07 -7.86
N PRO A 199 -10.85 13.15 -9.19
CA PRO A 199 -9.87 12.73 -10.20
C PRO A 199 -8.46 13.36 -10.04
N SER A 200 -8.37 14.59 -9.55
CA SER A 200 -7.08 15.26 -9.27
C SER A 200 -6.25 14.65 -8.13
N ASN A 201 -6.81 13.74 -7.32
CA ASN A 201 -6.12 12.97 -6.29
C ASN A 201 -5.93 11.49 -6.69
N MET A 202 -6.18 11.15 -7.95
CA MET A 202 -6.14 9.78 -8.46
C MET A 202 -5.21 9.65 -9.66
N ILE A 203 -4.85 8.40 -9.97
CA ILE A 203 -4.13 8.03 -11.19
C ILE A 203 -4.75 6.78 -11.81
N VAL A 204 -4.65 6.64 -13.13
CA VAL A 204 -4.97 5.39 -13.82
C VAL A 204 -3.76 4.89 -14.58
N LEU A 205 -3.50 3.59 -14.53
CA LEU A 205 -2.38 2.92 -15.19
C LEU A 205 -2.92 1.76 -16.05
N ALA A 206 -2.41 1.62 -17.27
CA ALA A 206 -2.60 0.44 -18.10
C ALA A 206 -1.25 -0.13 -18.56
N VAL A 207 -1.09 -1.45 -18.50
CA VAL A 207 0.12 -2.16 -18.90
C VAL A 207 -0.26 -3.39 -19.72
N GLY A 208 0.39 -3.63 -20.85
CA GLY A 208 0.11 -4.78 -21.71
C GLY A 208 0.14 -4.41 -23.19
N ASP A 209 -0.31 -5.32 -24.04
CA ASP A 209 -0.50 -5.05 -25.47
C ASP A 209 -1.75 -4.18 -25.68
N VAL A 210 -1.59 -2.88 -25.45
CA VAL A 210 -2.66 -1.86 -25.51
C VAL A 210 -2.16 -0.62 -26.25
N ASP A 211 -3.05 0.03 -27.00
CA ASP A 211 -2.79 1.32 -27.65
C ASP A 211 -2.95 2.48 -26.64
N PRO A 212 -1.90 3.25 -26.32
CA PRO A 212 -1.98 4.39 -25.42
C PRO A 212 -3.06 5.40 -25.81
N GLU A 213 -3.20 5.71 -27.10
CA GLU A 213 -4.16 6.71 -27.56
C GLU A 213 -5.61 6.22 -27.37
N ASN A 214 -5.85 4.91 -27.49
CA ASN A 214 -7.15 4.33 -27.17
C ASN A 214 -7.48 4.39 -25.68
N VAL A 215 -6.51 4.09 -24.83
CA VAL A 215 -6.67 4.21 -23.37
C VAL A 215 -7.00 5.65 -22.98
N PHE A 216 -6.27 6.63 -23.52
CA PHE A 216 -6.52 8.04 -23.25
C PHE A 216 -7.87 8.52 -23.78
N ARG A 217 -8.32 8.04 -24.95
CA ARG A 217 -9.69 8.29 -25.43
C ARG A 217 -10.75 7.76 -24.47
N MET A 218 -10.56 6.56 -23.92
CA MET A 218 -11.50 6.00 -22.94
C MET A 218 -11.54 6.87 -21.68
N VAL A 219 -10.37 7.26 -21.15
CA VAL A 219 -10.29 8.20 -20.01
C VAL A 219 -11.02 9.50 -20.31
N GLU A 220 -10.75 10.14 -21.46
CA GLU A 220 -11.38 11.39 -21.89
C GLU A 220 -12.91 11.28 -22.03
N SER A 221 -13.39 10.14 -22.56
CA SER A 221 -14.83 9.93 -22.76
C SER A 221 -15.59 9.57 -21.49
N THR A 222 -14.90 8.97 -20.51
CA THR A 222 -15.52 8.52 -19.28
C THR A 222 -15.41 9.60 -18.22
N ILE A 223 -14.22 10.10 -17.90
CA ILE A 223 -13.99 10.98 -16.74
C ILE A 223 -14.61 12.36 -16.98
N PRO A 224 -15.35 12.94 -16.01
CA PRO A 224 -15.95 14.25 -16.20
C PRO A 224 -14.91 15.36 -16.23
N HIS A 225 -15.14 16.37 -17.09
CA HIS A 225 -14.35 17.60 -17.20
C HIS A 225 -14.58 18.58 -16.04
N ASN A 226 -14.54 18.07 -14.81
CA ASN A 226 -14.55 18.89 -13.61
C ASN A 226 -13.26 19.70 -13.52
N LYS A 227 -13.27 20.87 -12.87
CA LYS A 227 -12.03 21.58 -12.59
C LYS A 227 -11.20 20.80 -11.55
N PRO A 228 -9.86 20.79 -11.65
CA PRO A 228 -9.02 20.22 -10.61
C PRO A 228 -9.30 20.89 -9.27
N ARG A 229 -9.25 20.10 -8.18
CA ARG A 229 -9.38 20.61 -6.81
C ARG A 229 -8.01 20.81 -6.18
N ALA A 230 -7.94 21.70 -5.20
CA ALA A 230 -6.77 21.82 -4.35
C ALA A 230 -6.49 20.48 -3.62
N PRO A 231 -5.22 20.15 -3.32
CA PRO A 231 -4.88 18.96 -2.56
C PRO A 231 -5.54 18.95 -1.19
N VAL A 232 -5.96 17.76 -0.74
CA VAL A 232 -6.47 17.56 0.63
C VAL A 232 -5.34 17.82 1.63
N ASN A 233 -5.61 18.67 2.63
CA ASN A 233 -4.67 18.97 3.70
C ASN A 233 -4.76 17.88 4.78
N ARG A 234 -3.82 16.93 4.76
CA ARG A 234 -3.77 15.80 5.71
C ARG A 234 -3.04 16.24 6.98
N ILE A 235 -3.58 15.85 8.13
CA ILE A 235 -3.03 16.19 9.43
C ILE A 235 -2.51 14.89 10.05
N TYR A 236 -1.24 14.91 10.47
CA TYR A 236 -0.61 13.79 11.16
C TYR A 236 -0.16 14.25 12.55
N PRO A 237 -0.23 13.38 13.56
CA PRO A 237 0.25 13.72 14.89
C PRO A 237 1.77 13.88 14.88
N GLU A 238 2.29 14.75 15.75
CA GLU A 238 3.72 14.80 16.02
C GLU A 238 4.18 13.47 16.65
N GLU A 239 5.10 12.80 15.98
CA GLU A 239 5.65 11.50 16.35
C GLU A 239 7.12 11.63 16.76
N LYS A 240 7.50 11.00 17.87
CA LYS A 240 8.88 11.05 18.37
C LYS A 240 9.81 10.22 17.48
N ALA A 241 11.06 10.63 17.36
CA ALA A 241 12.08 9.85 16.66
C ALA A 241 12.40 8.51 17.35
N ALA A 242 12.29 8.48 18.69
CA ALA A 242 12.45 7.24 19.45
C ALA A 242 11.29 6.26 19.21
N VAL A 243 11.57 4.97 19.41
CA VAL A 243 10.53 3.93 19.45
C VAL A 243 9.64 4.11 20.68
N HIS A 244 8.38 3.69 20.58
CA HIS A 244 7.41 3.76 21.67
C HIS A 244 7.66 2.69 22.76
N SER A 245 8.03 1.47 22.35
CA SER A 245 8.43 0.37 23.19
C SER A 245 9.60 -0.38 22.54
N GLU A 246 10.54 -0.86 23.34
CA GLU A 246 11.66 -1.69 22.85
C GLU A 246 11.25 -3.15 22.58
N PHE A 247 10.15 -3.61 23.19
CA PHE A 247 9.72 -4.99 23.12
C PHE A 247 8.20 -5.13 23.31
N ILE A 248 7.57 -5.97 22.49
CA ILE A 248 6.19 -6.42 22.65
C ILE A 248 6.16 -7.92 22.37
N GLU A 249 5.54 -8.68 23.27
CA GLU A 249 5.33 -10.12 23.13
C GLU A 249 3.84 -10.41 23.26
N GLU A 250 3.37 -11.35 22.44
CA GLU A 250 2.01 -11.86 22.49
C GLU A 250 2.04 -13.37 22.27
N ARG A 251 1.12 -14.10 22.92
CA ARG A 251 1.07 -15.56 22.85
C ARG A 251 -0.05 -16.00 21.91
N LEU A 252 0.32 -16.67 20.83
CA LEU A 252 -0.57 -17.29 19.85
C LEU A 252 -0.20 -18.76 19.66
N ALA A 253 -1.09 -19.51 19.01
CA ALA A 253 -0.86 -20.90 18.66
C ALA A 253 0.13 -21.02 17.48
N VAL A 254 1.42 -20.96 17.77
CA VAL A 254 2.52 -21.15 16.81
C VAL A 254 3.43 -22.31 17.23
N SER A 255 4.00 -23.02 16.26
CA SER A 255 4.94 -24.13 16.51
C SER A 255 6.34 -23.64 16.86
N ILE A 256 6.77 -22.53 16.27
CA ILE A 256 8.05 -21.86 16.50
C ILE A 256 7.74 -20.37 16.74
N PRO A 257 8.41 -19.70 17.71
CA PRO A 257 8.24 -18.28 17.90
C PRO A 257 8.48 -17.49 16.61
N MET A 258 7.55 -16.59 16.30
CA MET A 258 7.67 -15.63 15.20
C MET A 258 8.13 -14.29 15.75
N PHE A 259 9.04 -13.63 15.06
CA PHE A 259 9.61 -12.37 15.54
C PHE A 259 9.86 -11.38 14.41
N ARG A 260 9.87 -10.10 14.77
CA ARG A 260 10.26 -9.00 13.91
C ARG A 260 11.12 -8.02 14.73
N ILE A 261 12.24 -7.60 14.16
CA ILE A 261 13.09 -6.54 14.68
C ILE A 261 12.91 -5.35 13.73
N GLY A 262 12.60 -4.19 14.28
CA GLY A 262 12.34 -2.98 13.50
C GLY A 262 13.26 -1.83 13.86
N HIS A 263 13.57 -1.01 12.87
CA HIS A 263 14.19 0.29 13.05
C HIS A 263 13.24 1.36 12.53
N LYS A 264 12.89 2.32 13.40
CA LYS A 264 12.10 3.49 13.03
C LYS A 264 12.99 4.50 12.33
N GLY A 265 12.74 4.72 11.05
CA GLY A 265 13.44 5.72 10.25
C GLY A 265 13.12 7.13 10.74
N SER A 266 14.13 8.01 10.66
CA SER A 266 14.03 9.44 10.98
C SER A 266 13.97 10.32 9.73
N PHE A 267 13.89 9.70 8.54
CA PHE A 267 13.92 10.38 7.26
C PHE A 267 12.52 10.86 6.87
N PHE A 268 12.25 12.13 7.13
CA PHE A 268 10.98 12.78 6.82
C PHE A 268 11.18 13.92 5.83
N GLY A 269 10.23 14.12 4.92
CA GLY A 269 10.14 15.33 4.09
C GLY A 269 10.68 15.24 2.67
N GLU A 270 11.49 14.24 2.36
CA GLU A 270 11.97 13.97 0.99
C GLU A 270 10.86 13.36 0.12
N LYS A 271 10.90 13.64 -1.19
CA LYS A 271 9.81 13.28 -2.13
C LYS A 271 10.39 12.76 -3.43
N GLY A 272 9.58 11.97 -4.15
CA GLY A 272 9.93 11.50 -5.49
C GLY A 272 11.21 10.66 -5.47
N ILE A 273 12.17 10.99 -6.35
CA ILE A 273 13.38 10.19 -6.53
C ILE A 273 14.26 10.12 -5.27
N GLY A 274 14.32 11.19 -4.47
CA GLY A 274 15.11 11.19 -3.23
C GLY A 274 14.59 10.17 -2.21
N LEU A 275 13.27 10.09 -2.06
CA LEU A 275 12.61 9.09 -1.21
C LEU A 275 12.88 7.67 -1.70
N LEU A 276 12.74 7.45 -3.02
CA LEU A 276 13.02 6.15 -3.65
C LEU A 276 14.49 5.74 -3.46
N MET A 277 15.43 6.67 -3.65
CA MET A 277 16.85 6.41 -3.43
C MET A 277 17.15 6.03 -1.99
N TYR A 278 16.53 6.71 -1.02
CA TYR A 278 16.68 6.37 0.40
C TYR A 278 16.12 4.98 0.70
N GLU A 279 14.90 4.67 0.25
CA GLU A 279 14.29 3.35 0.42
C GLU A 279 15.17 2.24 -0.18
N VAL A 280 15.64 2.43 -1.41
CA VAL A 280 16.53 1.47 -2.10
C VAL A 280 17.86 1.32 -1.36
N ALA A 281 18.46 2.42 -0.88
CA ALA A 281 19.71 2.37 -0.13
C ALA A 281 19.56 1.57 1.19
N VAL A 282 18.47 1.76 1.92
CA VAL A 282 18.19 0.99 3.14
C VAL A 282 17.91 -0.48 2.81
N LYS A 283 17.16 -0.78 1.75
CA LYS A 283 16.93 -2.15 1.27
C LYS A 283 18.23 -2.87 0.94
N LEU A 284 19.11 -2.22 0.16
CA LEU A 284 20.42 -2.77 -0.18
C LEU A 284 21.28 -3.00 1.07
N ALA A 285 21.30 -2.04 2.00
CA ALA A 285 22.04 -2.20 3.25
C ALA A 285 21.56 -3.41 4.07
N LEU A 286 20.24 -3.65 4.14
CA LEU A 286 19.69 -4.82 4.83
C LEU A 286 19.97 -6.12 4.09
N GLU A 287 19.88 -6.14 2.77
CA GLU A 287 20.20 -7.32 1.97
C GLU A 287 21.68 -7.72 2.15
N LEU A 288 22.59 -6.75 2.21
CA LEU A 288 24.01 -6.99 2.48
C LEU A 288 24.27 -7.54 3.89
N LEU A 289 23.51 -7.07 4.89
CA LEU A 289 23.73 -7.42 6.30
C LEU A 289 23.02 -8.71 6.72
N ALA A 290 21.84 -8.97 6.19
CA ALA A 290 20.93 -10.02 6.65
C ALA A 290 20.17 -10.73 5.52
N GLY A 291 20.42 -10.35 4.26
CA GLY A 291 19.84 -11.02 3.10
C GLY A 291 20.33 -12.45 2.94
N ARG A 292 19.71 -13.21 2.04
CA ARG A 292 19.96 -14.67 1.90
C ARG A 292 21.39 -15.02 1.52
N SER A 293 22.12 -14.08 0.93
CA SER A 293 23.52 -14.23 0.52
C SER A 293 24.52 -13.62 1.52
N SER A 294 24.03 -13.13 2.66
CA SER A 294 24.88 -12.56 3.72
C SER A 294 25.47 -13.64 4.61
N GLU A 295 26.67 -13.39 5.12
CA GLU A 295 27.35 -14.28 6.08
C GLU A 295 26.50 -14.51 7.33
N LEU A 296 25.80 -13.46 7.81
CA LEU A 296 24.92 -13.56 8.97
C LEU A 296 23.77 -14.54 8.73
N TYR A 297 23.12 -14.47 7.56
CA TYR A 297 22.04 -15.39 7.20
C TYR A 297 22.56 -16.83 7.14
N GLU A 298 23.67 -17.08 6.45
CA GLU A 298 24.25 -18.42 6.34
C GLU A 298 24.59 -19.03 7.70
N GLN A 299 25.18 -18.25 8.61
CA GLN A 299 25.48 -18.68 9.97
C GLN A 299 24.20 -19.01 10.75
N LEU A 300 23.24 -18.09 10.81
CA LEU A 300 22.00 -18.30 11.57
C LEU A 300 21.18 -19.47 11.01
N TYR A 301 21.11 -19.61 9.68
CA TYR A 301 20.41 -20.70 9.03
C TYR A 301 21.11 -22.04 9.28
N GLY A 302 22.44 -22.10 9.13
CA GLY A 302 23.24 -23.30 9.39
C GLY A 302 23.21 -23.77 10.85
N GLU A 303 23.07 -22.83 11.80
CA GLU A 303 22.89 -23.09 13.23
C GLU A 303 21.43 -23.48 13.59
N GLY A 304 20.48 -23.43 12.65
CA GLY A 304 19.07 -23.71 12.90
C GLY A 304 18.34 -22.60 13.70
N MET A 305 18.94 -21.41 13.78
CA MET A 305 18.40 -20.25 14.50
C MET A 305 17.33 -19.52 13.71
N ILE A 306 17.34 -19.65 12.39
CA ILE A 306 16.31 -19.13 11.48
C ILE A 306 16.00 -20.19 10.41
N ASN A 307 14.94 -19.98 9.64
CA ASN A 307 14.63 -20.80 8.47
C ASN A 307 14.37 -19.93 7.22
N SER A 308 13.83 -20.53 6.16
CA SER A 308 13.58 -19.85 4.88
C SER A 308 12.54 -18.72 4.94
N SER A 309 11.77 -18.63 6.04
CA SER A 309 10.84 -17.51 6.30
C SER A 309 11.54 -16.21 6.66
N PHE A 310 12.81 -16.28 7.10
CA PHE A 310 13.55 -15.08 7.48
C PHE A 310 13.78 -14.18 6.26
N GLY A 311 13.45 -12.91 6.43
CA GLY A 311 13.63 -11.90 5.40
C GLY A 311 13.65 -10.49 5.97
N THR A 312 13.82 -9.53 5.07
CA THR A 312 13.87 -8.11 5.38
C THR A 312 12.84 -7.34 4.56
N ASP A 313 12.30 -6.28 5.11
CA ASP A 313 11.41 -5.37 4.40
C ASP A 313 11.67 -3.91 4.81
N VAL A 314 11.33 -2.97 3.93
CA VAL A 314 11.53 -1.54 4.16
C VAL A 314 10.33 -0.81 3.58
N SER A 315 9.72 0.05 4.41
CA SER A 315 8.66 0.95 4.00
C SER A 315 9.06 2.37 4.31
N VAL A 316 9.08 3.22 3.29
CA VAL A 316 9.42 4.64 3.42
C VAL A 316 8.37 5.45 2.68
N GLU A 317 7.67 6.28 3.44
CA GLU A 317 6.68 7.21 2.94
C GLU A 317 6.96 8.62 3.49
N LYS A 318 6.19 9.60 3.04
CA LYS A 318 6.41 11.01 3.44
C LYS A 318 6.31 11.25 4.95
N GLN A 319 5.54 10.43 5.66
CA GLN A 319 5.16 10.63 7.07
C GLN A 319 5.65 9.55 8.02
N TYR A 320 6.08 8.41 7.48
CA TYR A 320 6.60 7.31 8.27
C TYR A 320 7.69 6.60 7.46
N ALA A 321 8.69 6.08 8.15
CA ALA A 321 9.71 5.23 7.57
C ALA A 321 10.10 4.18 8.59
N PHE A 322 10.21 2.93 8.17
CA PHE A 322 10.72 1.85 9.00
C PHE A 322 11.36 0.75 8.14
N SER A 323 12.28 0.03 8.75
CA SER A 323 12.78 -1.24 8.23
C SER A 323 12.49 -2.36 9.21
N ILE A 324 12.35 -3.57 8.68
CA ILE A 324 12.00 -4.77 9.41
C ILE A 324 12.94 -5.89 8.96
N LEU A 325 13.35 -6.73 9.88
CA LEU A 325 13.85 -8.06 9.61
C LEU A 325 13.19 -9.06 10.55
N GLY A 326 13.04 -10.31 10.14
CA GLY A 326 12.55 -11.36 11.02
C GLY A 326 11.95 -12.54 10.28
N GLY A 327 11.42 -13.48 11.05
CA GLY A 327 10.89 -14.76 10.58
C GLY A 327 10.56 -15.62 11.79
N GLU A 328 10.79 -16.91 11.66
CA GLU A 328 10.68 -17.88 12.75
C GLU A 328 12.05 -18.15 13.39
N SER A 329 12.09 -18.30 14.72
CA SER A 329 13.29 -18.69 15.46
C SER A 329 12.94 -19.37 16.79
N PRO A 330 13.68 -20.42 17.20
CA PRO A 330 13.57 -20.96 18.56
C PRO A 330 14.09 -19.98 19.63
N ASP A 331 14.96 -19.02 19.26
CA ASP A 331 15.47 -17.97 20.17
C ASP A 331 15.60 -16.62 19.41
N PRO A 332 14.48 -15.88 19.29
CA PRO A 332 14.44 -14.58 18.62
C PRO A 332 15.40 -13.53 19.19
N LEU A 333 15.66 -13.56 20.51
CA LEU A 333 16.50 -12.57 21.17
C LEU A 333 17.97 -12.77 20.80
N GLN A 334 18.42 -14.02 20.71
CA GLN A 334 19.76 -14.31 20.23
C GLN A 334 19.95 -13.87 18.77
N VAL A 335 18.94 -14.06 17.90
CA VAL A 335 18.99 -13.56 16.51
C VAL A 335 19.12 -12.04 16.48
N ARG A 336 18.34 -11.32 17.29
CA ARG A 336 18.45 -9.86 17.45
C ARG A 336 19.86 -9.45 17.85
N ASP A 337 20.43 -10.08 18.87
CA ASP A 337 21.75 -9.72 19.39
C ASP A 337 22.89 -10.01 18.39
N ARG A 338 22.74 -11.06 17.56
CA ARG A 338 23.64 -11.34 16.43
C ARG A 338 23.54 -10.27 15.35
N PHE A 339 22.32 -9.88 14.98
CA PHE A 339 22.10 -8.81 14.01
C PHE A 339 22.64 -7.46 14.49
N CYS A 340 22.37 -7.06 15.73
CA CYS A 340 22.91 -5.83 16.31
C CYS A 340 24.45 -5.80 16.30
N ARG A 341 25.10 -6.93 16.60
CA ARG A 341 26.56 -7.05 16.50
C ARG A 341 27.05 -6.88 15.06
N ALA A 342 26.43 -7.56 14.09
CA ALA A 342 26.78 -7.43 12.67
C ALA A 342 26.63 -5.99 12.19
N LEU A 343 25.56 -5.29 12.60
CA LEU A 343 25.34 -3.89 12.28
C LEU A 343 26.43 -2.98 12.86
N GLU A 344 26.80 -3.17 14.13
CA GLU A 344 27.88 -2.39 14.78
C GLU A 344 29.26 -2.66 14.15
N GLU A 345 29.52 -3.87 13.67
CA GLU A 345 30.73 -4.18 12.92
C GLU A 345 30.74 -3.49 11.55
N ALA A 346 29.63 -3.54 10.83
CA ALA A 346 29.49 -2.87 9.53
C ALA A 346 29.64 -1.35 9.63
N LYS A 347 29.15 -0.73 10.72
CA LYS A 347 29.39 0.70 11.00
C LYS A 347 30.88 1.03 11.16
N LYS A 348 31.67 0.11 11.71
CA LYS A 348 33.12 0.32 11.97
C LYS A 348 33.97 0.01 10.75
N LYS A 349 33.68 -1.09 10.04
CA LYS A 349 34.49 -1.61 8.93
C LYS A 349 34.02 -1.12 7.56
N GLY A 350 32.79 -0.58 7.48
CA GLY A 350 32.09 -0.35 6.22
C GLY A 350 31.38 -1.61 5.71
N LEU A 351 30.52 -1.43 4.71
CA LEU A 351 29.88 -2.55 3.99
C LEU A 351 30.89 -3.16 3.00
N ASP A 352 30.83 -4.48 2.82
CA ASP A 352 31.68 -5.18 1.85
C ASP A 352 31.34 -4.74 0.42
N ARG A 353 32.30 -4.07 -0.22
CA ARG A 353 32.16 -3.58 -1.58
C ARG A 353 31.95 -4.70 -2.60
N SER A 354 32.59 -5.87 -2.39
CA SER A 354 32.42 -7.00 -3.29
C SER A 354 31.00 -7.56 -3.22
N ALA A 355 30.37 -7.50 -2.05
CA ALA A 355 28.96 -7.85 -1.87
C ALA A 355 28.03 -6.83 -2.52
N CYS A 356 28.35 -5.54 -2.42
CA CYS A 356 27.59 -4.50 -3.12
C CYS A 356 27.59 -4.67 -4.64
N GLU A 357 28.67 -5.18 -5.24
CA GLU A 357 28.77 -5.40 -6.69
C GLU A 357 28.01 -6.65 -7.17
N ARG A 358 27.61 -7.55 -6.25
CA ARG A 358 26.79 -8.74 -6.57
C ARG A 358 25.29 -8.44 -6.59
N LEU A 359 24.86 -7.40 -5.88
CA LEU A 359 23.49 -6.89 -5.85
C LEU A 359 23.28 -5.87 -6.97
#